data_AF-A0A1X1BIM3-F1
#
_entry.id   AF-A0A1X1BIM3-F1
#
_cell.length_a   1.000
_cell.length_b   1.000
_cell.length_c   1.000
_cell.angle_alpha   90.00
_cell.angle_beta   90.00
_cell.angle_gamma   90.00
#
_symmetry.space_group_name_H-M   'P 1'
#
loop_
_entity.id
_entity.type
_entity.pdbx_description
1 polymer ?
#
loop_
_entity_poly.entity_id
_entity_poly.type
_entity_poly.pdbx_seq_one_letter_code
_entity_poly.pdbx_strand_id
1 'polypeptide(L)'
;MAETLGIGSPLRSRFIAALWRSIGGTLRLKTSKGVTIDTKRLTNALKENKNNEVEPLVTKHLKADVRLIMFAGTNDQDGNGMQSVEGMCFSLIRVTISYNSEDAYINIVPTEATQFPPCPAGVTAWEHFATYADGLGYGSLRFDENCKPQVAKLIQPYCFNEANARTSRLPPAEPLDAILYVLWHWVSASYTVEFGVPLASPHGTNKKQLDYDFVKKYFGHLLMPRTRHFIDGPLMEYLKSDDMALPPEIQQIGYERLQSDSDLDSYASDKESEDAESLAFDWSAVQPFVFNVTQMIQKYQSVLPSVNGIYFDDALWVTNCNVECTSTREVILLMKSSTYWHDVVDKEGYLTLYPGIYFAGRHQLRCFILEYELVCVEQLFVHENFGFIAKDAQPLVEALKEFSARVIDVLLKLGVSRVIFDVTISTQNTDPHIVDIYAFGALNDELIQLEDVYHFYYTKVKDGIQPNDKVDLEVVSGVLVAFVGPNASRLRKHAWCPKDVGNLNFNTPDDLIDYLRFQTSKCS
;
A
#
# COMPACT_ATOMS: atom_id res chain seq x y z
N MET A 1 -16.98 -13.61 -45.41
CA MET A 1 -17.95 -13.31 -44.33
C MET A 1 -17.24 -13.53 -42.98
N ALA A 2 -17.93 -13.38 -41.85
CA ALA A 2 -17.31 -13.53 -40.52
C ALA A 2 -17.85 -14.78 -39.82
N GLU A 3 -16.97 -15.55 -39.19
CA GLU A 3 -17.29 -16.71 -38.36
C GLU A 3 -17.32 -16.32 -36.88
N THR A 4 -18.13 -17.01 -36.08
CA THR A 4 -18.18 -16.85 -34.62
C THR A 4 -17.89 -18.18 -33.93
N LEU A 5 -17.04 -18.16 -32.92
CA LEU A 5 -16.76 -19.29 -32.02
C LEU A 5 -17.14 -18.91 -30.59
N GLY A 6 -18.08 -19.65 -30.00
CA GLY A 6 -18.42 -19.51 -28.59
C GLY A 6 -17.34 -20.09 -27.68
N ILE A 7 -17.16 -19.49 -26.51
CA ILE A 7 -16.23 -19.97 -25.48
C ILE A 7 -17.02 -20.77 -24.44
N GLY A 8 -16.60 -22.02 -24.21
CA GLY A 8 -17.27 -22.92 -23.26
C GLY A 8 -16.78 -22.82 -21.81
N SER A 9 -15.69 -22.09 -21.55
CA SER A 9 -15.08 -21.94 -20.22
C SER A 9 -14.22 -20.67 -20.17
N PRO A 10 -14.00 -20.01 -19.03
CA PRO A 10 -13.14 -18.83 -18.99
C PRO A 10 -11.71 -19.16 -19.45
N LEU A 11 -11.00 -18.16 -19.96
CA LEU A 11 -9.62 -18.33 -20.44
C LEU A 11 -8.62 -17.80 -19.40
N ARG A 12 -7.43 -18.38 -19.33
CA ARG A 12 -6.29 -17.86 -18.55
C ARG A 12 -5.70 -16.61 -19.22
N SER A 13 -5.08 -15.70 -18.46
CA SER A 13 -4.48 -14.48 -19.04
C SER A 13 -3.40 -14.76 -20.09
N ARG A 14 -2.72 -15.93 -20.05
CA ARG A 14 -1.79 -16.39 -21.11
C ARG A 14 -2.39 -16.36 -22.51
N PHE A 15 -3.70 -16.51 -22.63
CA PHE A 15 -4.39 -16.37 -23.89
C PHE A 15 -4.06 -15.02 -24.57
N ILE A 16 -3.89 -13.94 -23.81
CA ILE A 16 -3.51 -12.61 -24.33
C ILE A 16 -2.16 -12.68 -25.04
N ALA A 17 -1.14 -13.25 -24.38
CA ALA A 17 0.20 -13.36 -24.94
C ALA A 17 0.22 -14.29 -26.17
N ALA A 18 -0.52 -15.41 -26.10
CA ALA A 18 -0.64 -16.35 -27.21
C ALA A 18 -1.33 -15.72 -28.43
N LEU A 19 -2.44 -15.02 -28.20
CA LEU A 19 -3.17 -14.28 -29.22
C LEU A 19 -2.29 -13.23 -29.88
N TRP A 20 -1.56 -12.44 -29.07
CA TRP A 20 -0.64 -11.43 -29.58
C TRP A 20 0.48 -12.03 -30.43
N ARG A 21 1.11 -13.13 -30.00
CA ARG A 21 2.15 -13.81 -30.78
C ARG A 21 1.62 -14.45 -32.06
N SER A 22 0.39 -14.99 -32.01
CA SER A 22 -0.25 -15.65 -33.15
C SER A 22 -0.65 -14.67 -34.24
N ILE A 23 -1.21 -13.51 -33.88
CA ILE A 23 -1.64 -12.48 -34.83
C ILE A 23 -0.48 -11.59 -35.27
N GLY A 24 0.43 -11.27 -34.35
CA GLY A 24 1.47 -10.26 -34.54
C GLY A 24 0.96 -8.83 -34.26
N GLY A 25 1.76 -7.84 -34.64
CA GLY A 25 1.46 -6.42 -34.42
C GLY A 25 1.76 -5.91 -33.01
N THR A 26 1.15 -4.78 -32.65
CA THR A 26 1.37 -4.09 -31.38
C THR A 26 0.22 -4.35 -30.42
N LEU A 27 0.53 -4.94 -29.27
CA LEU A 27 -0.44 -5.13 -28.19
C LEU A 27 -0.73 -3.80 -27.49
N ARG A 28 -2.00 -3.51 -27.24
CA ARG A 28 -2.48 -2.37 -26.44
C ARG A 28 -3.43 -2.90 -25.37
N LEU A 29 -2.90 -3.15 -24.18
CA LEU A 29 -3.73 -3.43 -23.01
C LEU A 29 -4.16 -2.12 -22.39
N LYS A 30 -5.43 -2.02 -21.98
CA LYS A 30 -5.93 -0.87 -21.23
C LYS A 30 -6.22 -1.25 -19.78
N THR A 31 -6.09 -0.30 -18.87
CA THR A 31 -6.61 -0.42 -17.50
C THR A 31 -8.13 -0.33 -17.52
N SER A 32 -8.75 -0.60 -16.37
CA SER A 32 -10.18 -0.35 -16.09
C SER A 32 -10.66 1.06 -16.45
N LYS A 33 -9.77 2.05 -16.33
CA LYS A 33 -10.05 3.47 -16.59
C LYS A 33 -9.76 3.88 -18.04
N GLY A 34 -9.50 2.90 -18.91
CA GLY A 34 -9.28 3.12 -20.34
C GLY A 34 -7.90 3.66 -20.71
N VAL A 35 -6.97 3.70 -19.74
CA VAL A 35 -5.60 4.15 -19.92
C VAL A 35 -4.76 3.03 -20.52
N THR A 36 -3.92 3.34 -21.51
CA THR A 36 -3.07 2.30 -22.15
C THR A 36 -1.88 1.96 -21.25
N ILE A 37 -1.65 0.66 -21.07
CA ILE A 37 -0.50 0.11 -20.35
C ILE A 37 0.73 0.12 -21.28
N ASP A 38 1.87 0.57 -20.78
CA ASP A 38 3.15 0.48 -21.47
C ASP A 38 3.60 -0.98 -21.58
N THR A 39 3.43 -1.55 -22.77
CA THR A 39 3.79 -2.95 -23.04
C THR A 39 5.27 -3.24 -22.86
N LYS A 40 6.16 -2.23 -22.89
CA LYS A 40 7.57 -2.43 -22.58
C LYS A 40 7.76 -2.89 -21.13
N ARG A 41 6.89 -2.43 -20.21
CA ARG A 41 6.90 -2.83 -18.79
C ARG A 41 6.27 -4.20 -18.55
N LEU A 42 5.52 -4.70 -19.52
CA LEU A 42 4.97 -6.06 -19.51
C LEU A 42 5.91 -7.08 -20.18
N THR A 43 7.03 -6.65 -20.74
CA THR A 43 7.90 -7.49 -21.57
C THR A 43 8.31 -8.80 -20.88
N ASN A 44 8.63 -8.75 -19.59
CA ASN A 44 9.03 -9.95 -18.84
C ASN A 44 7.84 -10.90 -18.66
N ALA A 45 6.69 -10.37 -18.24
CA ALA A 45 5.44 -11.14 -18.09
C ALA A 45 4.93 -11.72 -19.42
N LEU A 46 5.16 -11.03 -20.54
CA LEU A 46 4.76 -11.45 -21.87
C LEU A 46 5.76 -12.38 -22.56
N LYS A 47 6.96 -12.63 -22.00
CA LYS A 47 8.01 -13.45 -22.62
C LYS A 47 8.06 -14.89 -22.13
N GLU A 48 7.31 -15.23 -21.09
CA GLU A 48 7.33 -16.58 -20.52
C GLU A 48 6.78 -17.61 -21.53
N ASN A 49 7.55 -18.68 -21.71
CA ASN A 49 7.38 -19.81 -22.63
C ASN A 49 7.55 -19.52 -24.13
N LYS A 50 8.82 -19.39 -24.55
CA LYS A 50 9.24 -19.53 -25.96
C LYS A 50 9.08 -20.95 -26.53
N ASN A 51 8.86 -21.96 -25.67
CA ASN A 51 8.83 -23.36 -26.08
C ASN A 51 7.52 -23.80 -26.75
N ASN A 52 6.48 -22.96 -26.70
CA ASN A 52 5.25 -23.23 -27.42
C ASN A 52 5.29 -22.44 -28.72
N GLU A 53 5.68 -23.11 -29.81
CA GLU A 53 5.45 -22.58 -31.15
C GLU A 53 3.95 -22.35 -31.31
N VAL A 54 3.53 -21.08 -31.30
CA VAL A 54 2.15 -20.70 -31.56
C VAL A 54 1.98 -20.56 -33.05
N GLU A 55 1.09 -21.33 -33.64
CA GLU A 55 0.76 -21.22 -35.07
C GLU A 55 0.25 -19.80 -35.38
N PRO A 56 0.69 -19.19 -36.50
CA PRO A 56 0.22 -17.87 -36.89
C PRO A 56 -1.26 -17.91 -37.24
N LEU A 57 -2.03 -16.97 -36.69
CA LEU A 57 -3.45 -16.78 -36.97
C LEU A 57 -3.59 -15.75 -38.09
N VAL A 58 -3.96 -16.21 -39.28
CA VAL A 58 -4.11 -15.35 -40.46
C VAL A 58 -5.52 -14.78 -40.50
N THR A 59 -5.77 -13.72 -39.72
CA THR A 59 -7.03 -12.97 -39.74
C THR A 59 -6.77 -11.49 -40.02
N LYS A 60 -7.65 -10.83 -40.77
CA LYS A 60 -7.66 -9.37 -40.97
C LYS A 60 -8.44 -8.67 -39.86
N HIS A 61 -9.50 -9.30 -39.37
CA HIS A 61 -10.35 -8.74 -38.32
C HIS A 61 -10.54 -9.74 -37.17
N LEU A 62 -10.49 -9.24 -35.94
CA LEU A 62 -10.92 -9.98 -34.77
C LEU A 62 -11.75 -9.04 -33.89
N LYS A 63 -12.91 -9.53 -33.45
CA LYS A 63 -13.68 -8.93 -32.36
C LYS A 63 -14.02 -10.03 -31.36
N ALA A 64 -13.76 -9.79 -30.10
CA ALA A 64 -14.02 -10.76 -29.06
C ALA A 64 -14.60 -10.09 -27.83
N ASP A 65 -15.47 -10.80 -27.15
CA ASP A 65 -15.99 -10.48 -25.84
C ASP A 65 -15.86 -11.76 -25.04
N VAL A 66 -14.90 -11.82 -24.13
CA VAL A 66 -14.47 -13.06 -23.48
C VAL A 66 -14.26 -12.83 -22.00
N ARG A 67 -14.42 -13.88 -21.18
CA ARG A 67 -14.07 -13.82 -19.76
C ARG A 67 -12.73 -14.49 -19.49
N LEU A 68 -11.87 -13.77 -18.78
CA LEU A 68 -10.56 -14.22 -18.34
C LEU A 68 -10.60 -14.50 -16.84
N ILE A 69 -10.04 -15.62 -16.42
CA ILE A 69 -9.85 -15.93 -15.00
C ILE A 69 -8.41 -15.61 -14.59
N MET A 70 -8.28 -14.85 -13.50
CA MET A 70 -7.03 -14.37 -12.93
C MET A 70 -6.90 -14.84 -11.49
N PHE A 71 -5.65 -15.01 -11.07
CA PHE A 71 -5.30 -15.54 -9.76
C PHE A 71 -4.37 -14.54 -9.09
N ALA A 72 -4.64 -14.26 -7.83
CA ALA A 72 -3.76 -13.51 -6.94
C ALA A 72 -3.68 -14.23 -5.61
N GLY A 73 -2.53 -14.20 -4.95
CA GLY A 73 -2.32 -14.94 -3.71
C GLY A 73 -0.87 -15.35 -3.48
N THR A 74 -0.64 -16.08 -2.40
CA THR A 74 0.71 -16.42 -1.92
C THR A 74 1.46 -17.32 -2.90
N ASN A 75 2.72 -16.94 -3.18
CA ASN A 75 3.67 -17.72 -3.97
C ASN A 75 4.29 -18.90 -3.21
N ASP A 76 3.62 -19.41 -2.17
CA ASP A 76 4.12 -20.55 -1.40
C ASP A 76 4.00 -21.81 -2.24
N GLN A 77 5.08 -22.06 -3.00
CA GLN A 77 5.23 -23.24 -3.82
C GLN A 77 5.70 -24.40 -2.93
N ASP A 78 5.14 -25.57 -3.18
CA ASP A 78 5.70 -26.82 -2.68
C ASP A 78 6.99 -27.18 -3.44
N GLY A 79 7.69 -28.22 -2.99
CA GLY A 79 8.92 -28.70 -3.63
C GLY A 79 8.74 -29.17 -5.09
N ASN A 80 7.51 -29.26 -5.60
CA ASN A 80 7.19 -29.61 -6.98
C ASN A 80 6.83 -28.38 -7.84
N GLY A 81 6.94 -27.17 -7.29
CA GLY A 81 6.58 -25.93 -7.99
C GLY A 81 5.07 -25.75 -8.17
N MET A 82 4.25 -26.46 -7.38
CA MET A 82 2.80 -26.27 -7.33
C MET A 82 2.44 -25.43 -6.11
N GLN A 83 1.37 -24.65 -6.18
CA GLN A 83 0.88 -23.84 -5.07
C GLN A 83 -0.50 -24.34 -4.61
N SER A 84 -0.74 -24.29 -3.30
CA SER A 84 -2.07 -24.59 -2.73
C SER A 84 -3.08 -23.55 -3.20
N VAL A 85 -4.29 -23.97 -3.56
CA VAL A 85 -5.35 -23.02 -3.94
C VAL A 85 -6.02 -22.38 -2.73
N GLU A 86 -5.87 -22.99 -1.54
CA GLU A 86 -6.38 -22.45 -0.28
C GLU A 86 -5.86 -21.03 -0.03
N GLY A 87 -6.77 -20.11 0.26
CA GLY A 87 -6.47 -18.69 0.47
C GLY A 87 -6.23 -17.88 -0.82
N MET A 88 -6.23 -18.51 -2.01
CA MET A 88 -6.08 -17.77 -3.26
C MET A 88 -7.32 -16.97 -3.59
N CYS A 89 -7.10 -15.75 -4.09
CA CYS A 89 -8.11 -14.87 -4.63
C CYS A 89 -8.26 -15.14 -6.14
N PHE A 90 -9.51 -15.22 -6.58
CA PHE A 90 -9.86 -15.44 -7.97
C PHE A 90 -10.63 -14.21 -8.46
N SER A 91 -10.33 -13.76 -9.67
CA SER A 91 -11.13 -12.75 -10.34
C SER A 91 -11.52 -13.21 -11.75
N LEU A 92 -12.78 -12.98 -12.09
CA LEU A 92 -13.31 -13.19 -13.43
C LEU A 92 -13.48 -11.84 -14.11
N ILE A 93 -12.66 -11.58 -15.13
CA ILE A 93 -12.63 -10.30 -15.84
C ILE A 93 -13.23 -10.48 -17.23
N ARG A 94 -14.30 -9.75 -17.55
CA ARG A 94 -14.79 -9.64 -18.93
C ARG A 94 -13.92 -8.64 -19.68
N VAL A 95 -13.45 -9.03 -20.87
CA VAL A 95 -12.64 -8.16 -21.72
C VAL A 95 -13.20 -8.13 -23.13
N THR A 96 -13.12 -6.94 -23.74
CA THR A 96 -13.33 -6.78 -25.18
C THR A 96 -11.98 -6.77 -25.88
N ILE A 97 -11.88 -7.55 -26.96
CA ILE A 97 -10.68 -7.66 -27.78
C ILE A 97 -11.03 -7.19 -29.18
N SER A 98 -10.19 -6.34 -29.77
CA SER A 98 -10.33 -5.91 -31.16
C SER A 98 -8.99 -5.90 -31.88
N TYR A 99 -8.98 -6.33 -33.13
CA TYR A 99 -7.84 -6.25 -34.02
C TYR A 99 -8.30 -5.97 -35.46
N ASN A 100 -7.53 -5.12 -36.13
CA ASN A 100 -7.63 -4.80 -37.55
C ASN A 100 -6.21 -4.84 -38.14
N SER A 101 -6.02 -5.63 -39.21
CA SER A 101 -4.72 -5.77 -39.86
C SER A 101 -4.19 -4.47 -40.47
N GLU A 102 -5.07 -3.53 -40.84
CA GLU A 102 -4.67 -2.23 -41.37
C GLU A 102 -3.98 -1.38 -40.28
N ASP A 103 -4.49 -1.47 -39.05
CA ASP A 103 -3.98 -0.72 -37.91
C ASP A 103 -2.82 -1.45 -37.21
N ALA A 104 -2.73 -2.78 -37.37
CA ALA A 104 -1.77 -3.65 -36.71
C ALA A 104 -1.75 -3.54 -35.17
N TYR A 105 -2.89 -3.17 -34.57
CA TYR A 105 -3.07 -3.08 -33.12
C TYR A 105 -4.07 -4.11 -32.59
N ILE A 106 -3.68 -4.83 -31.54
CA ILE A 106 -4.58 -5.68 -30.76
C ILE A 106 -4.94 -4.90 -29.49
N ASN A 107 -6.18 -4.42 -29.41
CA ASN A 107 -6.68 -3.72 -28.23
C ASN A 107 -7.39 -4.70 -27.32
N ILE A 108 -7.05 -4.68 -26.03
CA ILE A 108 -7.74 -5.46 -25.01
C ILE A 108 -8.17 -4.49 -23.91
N VAL A 109 -9.47 -4.44 -23.66
CA VAL A 109 -10.08 -3.49 -22.72
C VAL A 109 -10.94 -4.27 -21.73
N PRO A 110 -10.63 -4.23 -20.42
CA PRO A 110 -11.49 -4.81 -19.41
C PRO A 110 -12.80 -4.00 -19.33
N THR A 111 -13.92 -4.71 -19.20
CA THR A 111 -15.26 -4.11 -19.18
C THR A 111 -16.06 -4.48 -17.94
N GLU A 112 -15.71 -5.57 -17.26
CA GLU A 112 -16.36 -6.04 -16.04
C GLU A 112 -15.34 -6.84 -15.21
N ALA A 113 -15.39 -6.75 -13.88
CA ALA A 113 -14.57 -7.56 -12.99
C ALA A 113 -15.43 -8.11 -11.86
N THR A 114 -15.29 -9.40 -11.57
CA THR A 114 -15.96 -10.07 -10.45
C THR A 114 -14.91 -10.72 -9.57
N GLN A 115 -14.79 -10.25 -8.31
CA GLN A 115 -13.94 -10.91 -7.31
C GLN A 115 -14.70 -12.05 -6.66
N PHE A 116 -14.01 -13.16 -6.44
CA PHE A 116 -14.50 -14.22 -5.58
C PHE A 116 -13.80 -14.14 -4.22
N PRO A 117 -14.44 -14.59 -3.14
CA PRO A 117 -13.77 -14.70 -1.85
C PRO A 117 -12.56 -15.66 -1.95
N PRO A 118 -11.62 -15.59 -0.99
CA PRO A 118 -10.51 -16.53 -0.93
C PRO A 118 -10.99 -17.98 -0.95
N CYS A 119 -10.29 -18.84 -1.69
CA CYS A 119 -10.68 -20.24 -1.81
C CYS A 119 -10.53 -20.97 -0.46
N PRO A 120 -11.59 -21.64 0.04
CA PRO A 120 -11.56 -22.29 1.34
C PRO A 120 -10.71 -23.56 1.33
N ALA A 121 -10.28 -23.98 2.53
CA ALA A 121 -9.51 -25.20 2.72
C ALA A 121 -10.24 -26.43 2.18
N GLY A 122 -9.51 -27.31 1.48
CA GLY A 122 -10.03 -28.58 0.97
C GLY A 122 -10.91 -28.48 -0.27
N VAL A 123 -11.16 -27.29 -0.82
CA VAL A 123 -11.93 -27.10 -2.06
C VAL A 123 -10.99 -26.97 -3.26
N THR A 124 -11.37 -27.57 -4.39
CA THR A 124 -10.59 -27.44 -5.64
C THR A 124 -10.81 -26.09 -6.30
N ALA A 125 -9.86 -25.65 -7.13
CA ALA A 125 -10.03 -24.40 -7.87
C ALA A 125 -11.29 -24.38 -8.75
N TRP A 126 -11.64 -25.51 -9.36
CA TRP A 126 -12.85 -25.63 -10.18
C TRP A 126 -14.13 -25.57 -9.35
N GLU A 127 -14.22 -26.29 -8.23
CA GLU A 127 -15.40 -26.27 -7.37
C GLU A 127 -15.65 -24.87 -6.79
N HIS A 128 -14.59 -24.19 -6.36
CA HIS A 128 -14.65 -22.80 -5.92
C HIS A 128 -15.16 -21.89 -7.04
N PHE A 129 -14.52 -21.95 -8.22
CA PHE A 129 -14.94 -21.19 -9.39
C PHE A 129 -16.41 -21.44 -9.77
N ALA A 130 -16.83 -22.71 -9.86
CA ALA A 130 -18.17 -23.10 -10.28
C ALA A 130 -19.24 -22.60 -9.30
N THR A 131 -18.91 -22.51 -8.01
CA THR A 131 -19.81 -21.97 -6.98
C THR A 131 -20.16 -20.50 -7.22
N TYR A 132 -19.19 -19.69 -7.66
CA TYR A 132 -19.37 -18.24 -7.84
C TYR A 132 -19.64 -17.81 -9.29
N ALA A 133 -19.35 -18.67 -10.27
CA ALA A 133 -19.50 -18.36 -11.69
C ALA A 133 -20.76 -18.96 -12.33
N ASP A 134 -21.65 -19.57 -11.54
CA ASP A 134 -22.88 -20.15 -12.06
C ASP A 134 -23.75 -19.09 -12.78
N GLY A 135 -24.33 -19.48 -13.92
CA GLY A 135 -25.10 -18.59 -14.78
C GLY A 135 -24.30 -17.56 -15.61
N LEU A 136 -22.98 -17.48 -15.46
CA LEU A 136 -22.15 -16.55 -16.25
C LEU A 136 -21.73 -17.17 -17.59
N GLY A 137 -22.09 -16.52 -18.70
CA GLY A 137 -21.57 -16.90 -20.03
C GLY A 137 -20.10 -16.51 -20.20
N TYR A 138 -19.30 -17.25 -20.99
CA TYR A 138 -17.86 -16.97 -21.14
C TYR A 138 -17.50 -16.19 -22.41
N GLY A 139 -18.51 -15.88 -23.23
CA GLY A 139 -18.38 -15.00 -24.37
C GLY A 139 -18.08 -15.71 -25.70
N SER A 140 -17.57 -14.97 -26.68
CA SER A 140 -17.31 -15.45 -28.04
C SER A 140 -16.25 -14.63 -28.78
N LEU A 141 -15.68 -15.23 -29.82
CA LEU A 141 -14.78 -14.55 -30.76
C LEU A 141 -15.38 -14.57 -32.15
N ARG A 142 -15.26 -13.45 -32.85
CA ARG A 142 -15.67 -13.24 -34.24
C ARG A 142 -14.46 -12.87 -35.09
N PHE A 143 -14.24 -13.61 -36.17
CA PHE A 143 -13.04 -13.52 -37.02
C PHE A 143 -13.39 -13.81 -38.49
N ASP A 144 -12.41 -13.70 -39.38
CA ASP A 144 -12.62 -13.96 -40.82
C ASP A 144 -12.89 -15.45 -41.12
N GLU A 145 -13.55 -15.74 -42.24
CA GLU A 145 -13.82 -17.11 -42.71
C GLU A 145 -12.59 -18.03 -42.74
N ASN A 146 -12.82 -19.31 -42.47
CA ASN A 146 -11.81 -20.38 -42.46
C ASN A 146 -10.77 -20.29 -41.34
N CYS A 147 -10.90 -19.34 -40.40
CA CYS A 147 -10.00 -19.25 -39.25
C CYS A 147 -10.46 -20.12 -38.05
N LYS A 148 -11.69 -20.65 -38.05
CA LYS A 148 -12.26 -21.38 -36.91
C LYS A 148 -11.37 -22.52 -36.36
N PRO A 149 -10.74 -23.39 -37.18
CA PRO A 149 -9.85 -24.44 -36.66
C PRO A 149 -8.62 -23.88 -35.96
N GLN A 150 -8.01 -22.83 -36.51
CA GLN A 150 -6.84 -22.16 -35.93
C GLN A 150 -7.19 -21.49 -34.60
N VAL A 151 -8.33 -20.78 -34.55
CA VAL A 151 -8.80 -20.12 -33.32
C VAL A 151 -9.18 -21.14 -32.25
N ALA A 152 -9.82 -22.25 -32.61
CA ALA A 152 -10.15 -23.32 -31.66
C ALA A 152 -8.87 -23.93 -31.05
N LYS A 153 -7.87 -24.22 -31.89
CA LYS A 153 -6.56 -24.73 -31.46
C LYS A 153 -5.80 -23.72 -30.59
N LEU A 154 -5.92 -22.43 -30.88
CA LEU A 154 -5.33 -21.36 -30.07
C LEU A 154 -5.97 -21.28 -28.67
N ILE A 155 -7.28 -21.45 -28.56
CA ILE A 155 -8.03 -21.28 -27.31
C ILE A 155 -7.88 -22.46 -26.36
N GLN A 156 -7.93 -23.69 -26.90
CA GLN A 156 -8.01 -24.93 -26.12
C GLN A 156 -6.97 -25.05 -24.98
N PRO A 157 -5.69 -24.69 -25.15
CA PRO A 157 -4.68 -24.79 -24.09
C PRO A 157 -4.91 -23.81 -22.92
N TYR A 158 -5.68 -22.75 -23.13
CA TYR A 158 -5.89 -21.68 -22.15
C TYR A 158 -7.26 -21.72 -21.50
N CYS A 159 -8.13 -22.65 -21.87
CA CYS A 159 -9.40 -22.88 -21.20
C CYS A 159 -9.16 -23.31 -19.75
N PHE A 160 -9.75 -22.63 -18.77
CA PHE A 160 -9.82 -23.10 -17.38
C PHE A 160 -11.11 -23.89 -17.20
N ASN A 161 -10.98 -25.20 -17.03
CA ASN A 161 -12.10 -26.12 -16.97
C ASN A 161 -11.88 -27.21 -15.91
N GLU A 162 -12.91 -28.00 -15.68
CA GLU A 162 -12.87 -29.07 -14.69
C GLU A 162 -11.69 -30.03 -14.88
N ALA A 163 -11.32 -30.37 -16.11
CA ALA A 163 -10.25 -31.33 -16.38
C ALA A 163 -8.87 -30.83 -15.94
N ASN A 164 -8.63 -29.51 -15.94
CA ASN A 164 -7.33 -28.93 -15.54
C ASN A 164 -7.35 -28.20 -14.21
N ALA A 165 -8.50 -28.08 -13.55
CA ALA A 165 -8.66 -27.38 -12.27
C ALA A 165 -9.32 -28.22 -11.16
N ARG A 166 -9.45 -29.54 -11.36
CA ARG A 166 -9.92 -30.53 -10.35
C ARG A 166 -8.93 -30.81 -9.21
N THR A 167 -7.90 -30.00 -9.08
CA THR A 167 -6.86 -30.15 -8.06
C THR A 167 -6.97 -29.03 -7.03
N SER A 168 -6.66 -29.35 -5.76
CA SER A 168 -6.43 -28.36 -4.70
C SER A 168 -5.08 -27.63 -4.85
N ARG A 169 -4.41 -27.83 -5.98
CA ARG A 169 -3.12 -27.27 -6.32
C ARG A 169 -3.12 -26.78 -7.74
N LEU A 170 -2.56 -25.60 -7.99
CA LEU A 170 -2.39 -25.05 -9.32
C LEU A 170 -0.91 -24.73 -9.58
N PRO A 171 -0.50 -24.58 -10.84
CA PRO A 171 0.73 -23.88 -11.16
C PRO A 171 0.74 -22.48 -10.52
N PRO A 172 1.91 -21.91 -10.21
CA PRO A 172 2.04 -20.57 -9.66
C PRO A 172 1.29 -19.54 -10.48
N ALA A 173 0.72 -18.55 -9.79
CA ALA A 173 0.12 -17.41 -10.45
C ALA A 173 1.19 -16.75 -11.32
N GLU A 174 0.85 -16.53 -12.58
CA GLU A 174 1.83 -16.03 -13.53
C GLU A 174 2.05 -14.55 -13.34
N PRO A 175 3.22 -14.01 -13.75
CA PRO A 175 3.47 -12.58 -13.62
C PRO A 175 2.40 -11.73 -14.29
N LEU A 176 1.87 -12.17 -15.45
CA LEU A 176 0.80 -11.45 -16.14
C LEU A 176 -0.54 -11.52 -15.39
N ASP A 177 -0.87 -12.67 -14.78
CA ASP A 177 -2.09 -12.81 -13.95
C ASP A 177 -2.05 -11.76 -12.83
N ALA A 178 -0.94 -11.70 -12.10
CA ALA A 178 -0.81 -10.84 -10.93
C ALA A 178 -0.81 -9.34 -11.29
N ILE A 179 -0.16 -8.95 -12.41
CA ILE A 179 -0.16 -7.56 -12.89
C ILE A 179 -1.56 -7.14 -13.34
N LEU A 180 -2.21 -7.95 -14.18
CA LEU A 180 -3.52 -7.60 -14.70
C LEU A 180 -4.60 -7.67 -13.64
N TYR A 181 -4.46 -8.56 -12.66
CA TYR A 181 -5.32 -8.59 -11.49
C TYR A 181 -5.37 -7.20 -10.84
N VAL A 182 -4.23 -6.63 -10.46
CA VAL A 182 -4.17 -5.28 -9.88
C VAL A 182 -4.75 -4.21 -10.82
N LEU A 183 -4.35 -4.21 -12.09
CA LEU A 183 -4.73 -3.14 -13.04
C LEU A 183 -6.19 -3.17 -13.51
N TRP A 184 -6.84 -4.33 -13.46
CA TRP A 184 -8.20 -4.55 -13.98
C TRP A 184 -9.25 -4.70 -12.90
N HIS A 185 -8.86 -5.01 -11.66
CA HIS A 185 -9.83 -5.13 -10.56
C HIS A 185 -10.48 -3.80 -10.18
N TRP A 186 -9.90 -2.69 -10.60
CA TRP A 186 -10.50 -1.36 -10.54
C TRP A 186 -11.82 -1.18 -11.32
N VAL A 187 -12.20 -2.13 -12.20
CA VAL A 187 -13.51 -2.08 -12.89
C VAL A 187 -14.66 -2.33 -11.91
N SER A 188 -14.45 -3.04 -10.80
CA SER A 188 -15.49 -3.35 -9.81
C SER A 188 -15.67 -2.26 -8.75
N ALA A 189 -15.40 -0.99 -9.04
CA ALA A 189 -15.59 0.12 -8.09
C ALA A 189 -17.06 0.28 -7.60
N SER A 190 -17.99 -0.54 -8.11
CA SER A 190 -19.17 -0.93 -7.34
C SER A 190 -18.84 -2.23 -6.59
N TYR A 191 -18.40 -2.13 -5.34
CA TYR A 191 -18.89 -2.88 -4.17
C TYR A 191 -17.86 -2.96 -3.03
N THR A 192 -18.33 -2.49 -1.87
CA THR A 192 -18.11 -3.05 -0.51
C THR A 192 -16.70 -3.49 -0.12
N VAL A 193 -16.16 -2.70 0.79
CA VAL A 193 -15.11 -2.96 1.80
C VAL A 193 -15.35 -4.24 2.64
N GLU A 194 -16.37 -5.06 2.37
CA GLU A 194 -16.71 -6.24 3.18
C GLU A 194 -15.65 -7.34 3.13
N PHE A 195 -14.84 -7.39 2.07
CA PHE A 195 -13.68 -8.27 2.00
C PHE A 195 -12.42 -7.44 2.15
N GLY A 196 -12.14 -6.98 3.37
CA GLY A 196 -10.92 -6.26 3.77
C GLY A 196 -9.64 -7.10 3.67
N VAL A 197 -9.47 -7.82 2.56
CA VAL A 197 -8.26 -8.54 2.22
C VAL A 197 -7.39 -7.54 1.46
N PRO A 198 -6.26 -7.07 2.04
CA PRO A 198 -5.29 -6.26 1.29
C PRO A 198 -4.96 -7.04 0.03
N LEU A 199 -4.98 -6.37 -1.13
CA LEU A 199 -4.67 -7.00 -2.41
C LEU A 199 -3.34 -7.76 -2.23
N ALA A 200 -3.44 -9.10 -2.20
CA ALA A 200 -2.30 -9.95 -1.90
C ALA A 200 -1.18 -9.56 -2.87
N SER A 201 -0.06 -9.09 -2.31
CA SER A 201 1.06 -8.56 -3.09
C SER A 201 1.33 -9.51 -4.26
N PRO A 202 1.27 -9.04 -5.52
CA PRO A 202 1.22 -9.90 -6.70
C PRO A 202 2.41 -10.86 -6.79
N HIS A 203 3.49 -10.58 -6.06
CA HIS A 203 4.52 -11.54 -5.72
C HIS A 203 4.74 -11.51 -4.22
N GLY A 204 4.44 -12.62 -3.52
CA GLY A 204 4.77 -12.77 -2.12
C GLY A 204 6.27 -12.49 -1.91
N THR A 205 6.58 -11.31 -1.37
CA THR A 205 7.92 -11.06 -0.84
C THR A 205 8.03 -11.98 0.36
N ASN A 206 9.00 -12.89 0.31
CA ASN A 206 9.25 -13.80 1.40
C ASN A 206 9.52 -12.91 2.63
N LYS A 207 8.61 -12.86 3.63
CA LYS A 207 8.71 -11.90 4.75
C LYS A 207 10.08 -11.95 5.46
N LYS A 208 10.79 -13.07 5.33
CA LYS A 208 12.17 -13.28 5.81
C LYS A 208 13.24 -12.48 5.06
N GLN A 209 12.98 -12.05 3.82
CA GLN A 209 13.97 -11.33 3.00
C GLN A 209 14.12 -9.85 3.37
N LEU A 210 13.25 -9.27 4.20
CA LEU A 210 13.36 -7.89 4.65
C LEU A 210 13.16 -7.79 6.17
N ASP A 211 13.57 -8.82 6.91
CA ASP A 211 13.62 -8.71 8.36
C ASP A 211 14.70 -7.71 8.81
N TYR A 212 14.63 -7.32 10.08
CA TYR A 212 15.52 -6.30 10.63
C TYR A 212 17.00 -6.64 10.48
N ASP A 213 17.38 -7.90 10.71
CA ASP A 213 18.78 -8.32 10.66
C ASP A 213 19.30 -8.31 9.22
N PHE A 214 18.46 -8.71 8.26
CA PHE A 214 18.73 -8.60 6.85
C PHE A 214 18.89 -7.13 6.43
N VAL A 215 17.93 -6.28 6.77
CA VAL A 215 17.96 -4.85 6.43
C VAL A 215 19.21 -4.20 7.02
N LYS A 216 19.53 -4.46 8.29
CA LYS A 216 20.74 -3.97 8.94
C LYS A 216 22.02 -4.47 8.26
N LYS A 217 22.07 -5.74 7.86
CA LYS A 217 23.25 -6.34 7.22
C LYS A 217 23.56 -5.70 5.87
N TYR A 218 22.54 -5.46 5.03
CA TYR A 218 22.75 -5.00 3.66
C TYR A 218 22.63 -3.48 3.49
N PHE A 219 21.76 -2.84 4.27
CA PHE A 219 21.50 -1.40 4.20
C PHE A 219 22.07 -0.61 5.38
N GLY A 220 22.75 -1.25 6.35
CA GLY A 220 23.22 -0.58 7.58
C GLY A 220 24.07 0.68 7.40
N HIS A 221 24.71 0.85 6.24
CA HIS A 221 25.49 2.05 5.90
C HIS A 221 24.64 3.21 5.33
N LEU A 222 23.36 2.95 5.01
CA LEU A 222 22.36 3.91 4.55
C LEU A 222 21.30 4.20 5.62
N LEU A 223 21.13 3.27 6.58
CA LEU A 223 20.18 3.40 7.67
C LEU A 223 20.65 4.44 8.67
N MET A 224 19.71 5.25 9.16
CA MET A 224 19.96 6.08 10.33
C MET A 224 20.17 5.22 11.58
N PRO A 225 20.88 5.75 12.59
CA PRO A 225 20.97 5.10 13.90
C PRO A 225 19.58 4.89 14.49
N ARG A 226 19.33 3.72 15.09
CA ARG A 226 18.06 3.40 15.76
C ARG A 226 18.28 2.36 16.86
N THR A 227 17.43 2.40 17.89
CA THR A 227 17.41 1.40 18.97
C THR A 227 16.08 0.66 18.92
N ARG A 228 16.13 -0.66 19.09
CA ARG A 228 14.96 -1.53 19.08
C ARG A 228 14.77 -2.17 20.45
N HIS A 229 13.56 -2.08 21.00
CA HIS A 229 13.17 -2.66 22.27
C HIS A 229 12.01 -3.62 22.05
N PHE A 230 12.13 -4.81 22.64
CA PHE A 230 11.04 -5.79 22.61
C PHE A 230 9.91 -5.33 23.53
N ILE A 231 8.68 -5.53 23.08
CA ILE A 231 7.46 -5.28 23.84
C ILE A 231 6.73 -6.62 23.95
N ASP A 232 6.65 -7.15 25.16
CA ASP A 232 5.99 -8.41 25.47
C ASP A 232 5.40 -8.40 26.89
N GLY A 233 4.66 -9.46 27.20
CA GLY A 233 4.18 -9.75 28.55
C GLY A 233 3.51 -8.56 29.25
N PRO A 234 3.89 -8.24 30.50
CA PRO A 234 3.25 -7.17 31.26
C PRO A 234 3.35 -5.77 30.63
N LEU A 235 4.42 -5.48 29.89
CA LEU A 235 4.56 -4.20 29.18
C LEU A 235 3.54 -4.10 28.04
N MET A 236 3.34 -5.20 27.30
CA MET A 236 2.30 -5.26 26.26
C MET A 236 0.90 -5.11 26.86
N GLU A 237 0.62 -5.84 27.95
CA GLU A 237 -0.65 -5.75 28.67
C GLU A 237 -0.92 -4.33 29.16
N TYR A 238 0.08 -3.66 29.72
CA TYR A 238 0.00 -2.25 30.09
C TYR A 238 -0.34 -1.33 28.92
N LEU A 239 0.40 -1.45 27.82
CA LEU A 239 0.23 -0.56 26.67
C LEU A 239 -1.13 -0.73 26.01
N LYS A 240 -1.65 -1.97 25.96
CA LYS A 240 -2.98 -2.31 25.43
C LYS A 240 -4.14 -2.07 26.41
N SER A 241 -3.85 -1.85 27.69
CA SER A 241 -4.89 -1.57 28.68
C SER A 241 -5.47 -0.16 28.51
N ASP A 242 -6.75 -0.02 28.82
CA ASP A 242 -7.45 1.28 28.85
C ASP A 242 -7.00 2.19 30.02
N ASP A 243 -6.17 1.67 30.95
CA ASP A 243 -5.66 2.45 32.07
C ASP A 243 -4.58 3.44 31.61
N MET A 244 -4.85 4.74 31.74
CA MET A 244 -3.92 5.82 31.38
C MET A 244 -2.94 6.21 32.50
N ALA A 245 -2.84 5.43 33.57
CA ALA A 245 -1.83 5.61 34.61
C ALA A 245 -0.41 5.60 34.01
N LEU A 246 0.46 6.47 34.52
CA LEU A 246 1.86 6.55 34.11
C LEU A 246 2.77 6.01 35.21
N PRO A 247 3.93 5.44 34.86
CA PRO A 247 4.95 5.01 35.82
C PRO A 247 5.29 6.13 36.84
N PRO A 248 5.40 5.81 38.15
CA PRO A 248 5.62 6.79 39.21
C PRO A 248 6.84 7.71 39.02
N GLU A 249 7.87 7.23 38.33
CA GLU A 249 9.14 7.92 38.09
C GLU A 249 9.04 8.97 36.97
N ILE A 250 7.98 8.92 36.17
CA ILE A 250 7.72 9.90 35.13
C ILE A 250 6.98 11.07 35.76
N GLN A 251 7.51 12.28 35.58
CA GLN A 251 6.90 13.50 36.11
C GLN A 251 5.41 13.58 35.70
N GLN A 252 4.55 13.42 36.70
CA GLN A 252 3.16 13.84 36.58
C GLN A 252 3.18 15.36 36.51
N ILE A 253 2.53 15.94 35.49
CA ILE A 253 2.35 17.38 35.44
C ILE A 253 1.54 17.75 36.69
N GLY A 254 2.17 18.38 37.66
CA GLY A 254 1.46 18.98 38.78
C GLY A 254 0.55 20.07 38.22
N TYR A 255 -0.76 19.94 38.43
CA TYR A 255 -1.77 20.90 38.00
C TYR A 255 -1.64 22.29 38.66
N GLU A 256 -0.66 22.48 39.56
CA GLU A 256 -0.37 23.76 40.23
C GLU A 256 0.06 24.89 39.28
N ARG A 257 0.29 24.62 37.99
CA ARG A 257 0.70 25.61 36.97
C ARG A 257 -0.34 25.93 35.89
N LEU A 258 -1.52 25.31 35.92
CA LEU A 258 -2.61 25.69 35.02
C LEU A 258 -3.40 26.84 35.66
N GLN A 259 -3.38 28.02 35.02
CA GLN A 259 -4.21 29.14 35.45
C GLN A 259 -5.68 28.72 35.45
N SER A 260 -6.40 29.11 36.50
CA SER A 260 -7.70 28.63 36.98
C SER A 260 -8.91 28.75 36.04
N ASP A 261 -8.70 29.06 34.75
CA ASP A 261 -9.77 29.52 33.86
C ASP A 261 -10.08 28.52 32.72
N SER A 262 -9.56 27.28 32.80
CA SER A 262 -10.05 26.19 31.94
C SER A 262 -11.24 25.52 32.61
N ASP A 263 -12.43 25.62 32.00
CA ASP A 263 -13.67 24.90 32.35
C ASP A 263 -13.43 23.39 32.47
N LEU A 264 -12.95 22.94 33.62
CA LEU A 264 -12.81 21.54 34.04
C LEU A 264 -13.92 21.19 35.05
N ASP A 265 -15.11 21.75 34.85
CA ASP A 265 -16.28 21.38 35.62
C ASP A 265 -16.64 19.92 35.32
N SER A 266 -16.27 19.06 36.27
CA SER A 266 -16.88 17.76 36.53
C SER A 266 -16.70 16.65 35.48
N TYR A 267 -15.49 16.11 35.36
CA TYR A 267 -15.38 14.66 35.37
C TYR A 267 -15.18 14.23 36.81
N ALA A 268 -16.29 14.02 37.51
CA ALA A 268 -16.26 13.28 38.76
C ALA A 268 -15.72 11.89 38.41
N SER A 269 -14.46 11.61 38.75
CA SER A 269 -14.02 10.23 38.91
C SER A 269 -14.94 9.65 39.96
N ASP A 270 -15.82 8.73 39.58
CA ASP A 270 -16.62 7.94 40.50
C ASP A 270 -15.70 7.31 41.53
N LYS A 271 -15.56 7.99 42.68
CA LYS A 271 -14.94 7.48 43.89
C LYS A 271 -16.04 6.95 44.79
N GLU A 272 -16.85 6.01 44.30
CA GLU A 272 -17.72 5.17 45.14
C GLU A 272 -17.86 3.77 44.50
N SER A 273 -16.75 3.05 44.42
CA SER A 273 -16.79 1.58 44.49
C SER A 273 -15.61 1.10 45.33
N GLU A 274 -15.82 1.01 46.65
CA GLU A 274 -14.86 0.47 47.63
C GLU A 274 -14.62 -1.05 47.50
N ASP A 275 -15.05 -1.70 46.41
CA ASP A 275 -14.90 -3.14 46.17
C ASP A 275 -14.26 -3.48 44.81
N ALA A 276 -13.62 -2.53 44.14
CA ALA A 276 -12.70 -2.85 43.05
C ALA A 276 -11.29 -2.94 43.65
N GLU A 277 -10.79 -4.17 43.84
CA GLU A 277 -9.34 -4.42 43.87
C GLU A 277 -8.75 -3.81 42.58
N SER A 278 -8.39 -2.53 42.61
CA SER A 278 -7.57 -1.93 41.57
C SER A 278 -6.25 -2.67 41.66
N LEU A 279 -6.11 -3.73 40.86
CA LEU A 279 -4.88 -4.49 40.71
C LEU A 279 -3.77 -3.48 40.50
N ALA A 280 -2.97 -3.23 41.54
CA ALA A 280 -1.88 -2.29 41.47
C ALA A 280 -0.97 -2.78 40.36
N PHE A 281 -0.88 -2.01 39.28
CA PHE A 281 -0.10 -2.40 38.12
C PHE A 281 1.36 -2.64 38.56
N ASP A 282 1.96 -3.76 38.15
CA ASP A 282 3.34 -4.08 38.50
C ASP A 282 4.30 -3.22 37.68
N TRP A 283 4.58 -2.03 38.18
CA TRP A 283 5.48 -1.07 37.55
C TRP A 283 6.91 -1.62 37.38
N SER A 284 7.31 -2.65 38.13
CA SER A 284 8.65 -3.22 38.03
C SER A 284 8.93 -3.82 36.65
N ALA A 285 7.89 -4.33 35.98
CA ALA A 285 8.00 -4.86 34.62
C ALA A 285 8.15 -3.76 33.55
N VAL A 286 7.67 -2.54 33.84
CA VAL A 286 7.73 -1.38 32.93
C VAL A 286 8.98 -0.53 33.15
N GLN A 287 9.60 -0.59 34.34
CA GLN A 287 10.81 0.18 34.67
C GLN A 287 11.97 0.05 33.66
N PRO A 288 12.37 -1.16 33.21
CA PRO A 288 13.48 -1.30 32.26
C PRO A 288 13.21 -0.57 30.94
N PHE A 289 11.96 -0.56 30.50
CA PHE A 289 11.51 0.16 29.31
C PHE A 289 11.62 1.67 29.51
N VAL A 290 11.06 2.20 30.62
CA VAL A 290 11.11 3.63 30.97
C VAL A 290 12.55 4.12 30.99
N PHE A 291 13.43 3.39 31.68
CA PHE A 291 14.85 3.71 31.78
C PHE A 291 15.52 3.83 30.40
N ASN A 292 15.29 2.85 29.52
CA ASN A 292 15.86 2.85 28.17
C ASN A 292 15.40 4.05 27.34
N VAL A 293 14.10 4.36 27.36
CA VAL A 293 13.54 5.54 26.67
C VAL A 293 14.17 6.82 27.22
N THR A 294 14.27 6.96 28.55
CA THR A 294 14.91 8.12 29.19
C THR A 294 16.36 8.28 28.76
N GLN A 295 17.16 7.20 28.73
CA GLN A 295 18.56 7.26 28.28
C GLN A 295 18.68 7.71 26.82
N MET A 296 17.79 7.24 25.94
CA MET A 296 17.78 7.64 24.54
C MET A 296 17.45 9.13 24.37
N ILE A 297 16.44 9.62 25.08
CA ILE A 297 16.07 11.04 25.07
C ILE A 297 17.19 11.91 25.64
N GLN A 298 17.83 11.51 26.74
CA GLN A 298 18.99 12.23 27.29
C GLN A 298 20.15 12.31 26.29
N LYS A 299 20.38 11.24 25.51
CA LYS A 299 21.45 11.18 24.51
C LYS A 299 21.15 12.02 23.27
N TYR A 300 19.92 12.00 22.78
CA TYR A 300 19.54 12.58 21.48
C TYR A 300 18.66 13.83 21.56
N GLN A 301 18.31 14.28 22.78
CA GLN A 301 17.40 15.38 23.11
C GLN A 301 15.94 15.12 22.73
N SER A 302 15.68 14.47 21.60
CA SER A 302 14.37 13.99 21.18
C SER A 302 14.49 12.62 20.52
N VAL A 303 13.37 11.88 20.51
CA VAL A 303 13.22 10.61 19.81
C VAL A 303 11.90 10.57 19.04
N LEU A 304 11.86 9.85 17.93
CA LEU A 304 10.64 9.51 17.24
C LEU A 304 10.36 8.01 17.43
N PRO A 305 9.23 7.63 18.06
CA PRO A 305 8.90 6.23 18.30
C PRO A 305 8.06 5.62 17.17
N SER A 306 8.26 4.33 16.90
CA SER A 306 7.37 3.53 16.06
C SER A 306 7.29 2.09 16.54
N VAL A 307 6.18 1.39 16.31
CA VAL A 307 6.04 -0.03 16.65
C VAL A 307 5.89 -0.85 15.38
N ASN A 308 6.81 -1.79 15.16
CA ASN A 308 6.85 -2.61 13.93
C ASN A 308 6.77 -1.80 12.62
N GLY A 309 7.31 -0.57 12.61
CA GLY A 309 7.26 0.34 11.46
C GLY A 309 6.05 1.28 11.43
N ILE A 310 5.08 1.10 12.33
CA ILE A 310 3.89 1.95 12.45
C ILE A 310 4.19 3.15 13.34
N TYR A 311 4.01 4.34 12.81
CA TYR A 311 4.12 5.60 13.56
C TYR A 311 2.79 5.94 14.25
N PHE A 312 2.85 6.83 15.26
CA PHE A 312 1.69 7.18 16.10
C PHE A 312 1.07 8.50 15.68
N ASP A 313 0.87 8.69 14.38
CA ASP A 313 0.34 9.94 13.81
C ASP A 313 -1.13 10.20 14.20
N ASP A 314 -1.90 9.14 14.46
CA ASP A 314 -3.27 9.20 14.98
C ASP A 314 -3.36 9.78 16.41
N ALA A 315 -2.30 9.62 17.19
CA ALA A 315 -2.24 10.02 18.59
C ALA A 315 -1.58 11.37 18.84
N LEU A 316 -1.11 12.08 17.80
CA LEU A 316 -0.31 13.30 17.98
C LEU A 316 -1.02 14.44 18.72
N TRP A 317 -2.33 14.36 18.89
CA TRP A 317 -3.10 15.28 19.73
C TRP A 317 -2.64 15.27 21.20
N VAL A 318 -2.01 14.20 21.70
CA VAL A 318 -1.43 14.14 23.06
C VAL A 318 -0.07 14.81 23.18
N THR A 319 0.59 15.11 22.05
CA THR A 319 1.94 15.71 21.97
C THR A 319 1.95 17.05 21.26
N ASN A 320 0.83 17.79 21.28
CA ASN A 320 0.68 19.08 20.59
C ASN A 320 1.03 19.00 19.09
N CYS A 321 0.63 17.91 18.44
CA CYS A 321 0.87 17.64 17.03
C CYS A 321 2.36 17.52 16.66
N ASN A 322 3.21 17.09 17.60
CA ASN A 322 4.64 16.84 17.36
C ASN A 322 4.94 15.33 17.34
N VAL A 323 5.56 14.85 16.27
CA VAL A 323 6.04 13.46 16.16
C VAL A 323 7.27 13.18 17.02
N GLU A 324 8.05 14.21 17.33
CA GLU A 324 9.22 14.10 18.18
C GLU A 324 8.83 14.16 19.66
N CYS A 325 9.28 13.17 20.42
CA CYS A 325 9.16 13.11 21.87
C CYS A 325 10.43 13.62 22.53
N THR A 326 10.31 14.63 23.36
CA THR A 326 11.36 15.21 24.21
C THR A 326 11.34 14.66 25.64
N SER A 327 10.33 13.86 25.98
CA SER A 327 10.22 13.23 27.30
C SER A 327 9.70 11.80 27.22
N THR A 328 10.06 10.96 28.20
CA THR A 328 9.55 9.58 28.29
C THR A 328 8.03 9.55 28.45
N ARG A 329 7.46 10.59 29.06
CA ARG A 329 6.01 10.79 29.17
C ARG A 329 5.35 10.83 27.80
N GLU A 330 5.86 11.63 26.87
CA GLU A 330 5.30 11.78 25.53
C GLU A 330 5.33 10.45 24.76
N VAL A 331 6.43 9.70 24.85
CA VAL A 331 6.54 8.38 24.20
C VAL A 331 5.44 7.43 24.70
N ILE A 332 5.26 7.32 26.02
CA ILE A 332 4.26 6.41 26.60
C ILE A 332 2.84 6.88 26.28
N LEU A 333 2.57 8.18 26.36
CA LEU A 333 1.25 8.72 26.04
C LEU A 333 0.89 8.49 24.58
N LEU A 334 1.83 8.69 23.64
CA LEU A 334 1.58 8.38 22.23
C LEU A 334 1.30 6.90 22.01
N MET A 335 2.13 6.01 22.58
CA MET A 335 1.94 4.58 22.45
C MET A 335 0.58 4.13 22.99
N LYS A 336 0.17 4.62 24.15
CA LYS A 336 -1.12 4.25 24.75
C LYS A 336 -2.33 4.87 24.05
N SER A 337 -2.16 6.03 23.43
CA SER A 337 -3.27 6.75 22.78
C SER A 337 -3.44 6.39 21.30
N SER A 338 -2.44 5.71 20.70
CA SER A 338 -2.48 5.27 19.31
C SER A 338 -3.18 3.92 19.19
N THR A 339 -4.13 3.85 18.28
CA THR A 339 -4.86 2.61 17.96
C THR A 339 -4.22 1.86 16.80
N TYR A 340 -3.42 2.54 15.96
CA TYR A 340 -2.91 1.98 14.72
C TYR A 340 -2.01 0.74 14.90
N TRP A 341 -1.26 0.67 16.00
CA TRP A 341 -0.37 -0.46 16.24
C TRP A 341 -1.03 -1.63 16.98
N HIS A 342 -2.16 -1.42 17.66
CA HIS A 342 -2.84 -2.44 18.46
C HIS A 342 -3.29 -3.64 17.61
N ASP A 343 -3.81 -3.37 16.41
CA ASP A 343 -4.34 -4.39 15.51
C ASP A 343 -3.25 -5.17 14.77
N VAL A 344 -2.05 -4.61 14.68
CA VAL A 344 -0.93 -5.20 13.92
C VAL A 344 0.00 -6.03 14.83
N VAL A 345 -0.04 -5.79 16.13
CA VAL A 345 0.79 -6.47 17.12
C VAL A 345 -0.07 -7.41 17.95
N ASP A 346 0.01 -8.72 17.71
CA ASP A 346 -0.77 -9.71 18.48
C ASP A 346 -0.17 -9.89 19.90
N LYS A 347 0.92 -10.67 20.02
CA LYS A 347 1.56 -11.02 21.30
C LYS A 347 2.94 -10.42 21.54
N GLU A 348 3.65 -10.05 20.47
CA GLU A 348 5.03 -9.58 20.52
C GLU A 348 5.20 -8.42 19.54
N GLY A 349 5.74 -7.30 20.03
CA GLY A 349 6.01 -6.11 19.25
C GLY A 349 7.42 -5.61 19.46
N TYR A 350 7.86 -4.68 18.62
CA TYR A 350 9.13 -4.02 18.79
C TYR A 350 8.98 -2.51 18.66
N LEU A 351 9.26 -1.80 19.75
CA LEU A 351 9.43 -0.35 19.72
C LEU A 351 10.77 -0.04 19.04
N THR A 352 10.74 0.79 18.02
CA THR A 352 11.93 1.41 17.44
C THR A 352 11.95 2.87 17.84
N LEU A 353 13.09 3.31 18.39
CA LEU A 353 13.36 4.70 18.73
C LEU A 353 14.40 5.26 17.78
N TYR A 354 13.99 6.26 17.01
CA TYR A 354 14.86 7.00 16.11
C TYR A 354 15.30 8.31 16.77
N PRO A 355 16.57 8.77 16.62
CA PRO A 355 16.99 10.07 17.10
C PRO A 355 16.26 11.20 16.38
N GLY A 356 15.61 12.10 17.13
CA GLY A 356 14.77 13.16 16.54
C GLY A 356 15.55 14.19 15.71
N ILE A 357 16.87 14.31 15.91
CA ILE A 357 17.76 15.14 15.07
C ILE A 357 17.71 14.79 13.57
N TYR A 358 17.26 13.58 13.19
CA TYR A 358 17.10 13.16 11.79
C TYR A 358 15.72 13.51 11.22
N PHE A 359 14.80 14.03 12.03
CA PHE A 359 13.43 14.39 11.66
C PHE A 359 13.20 15.89 11.75
N ALA A 360 13.78 16.54 12.77
CA ALA A 360 13.65 17.97 13.02
C ALA A 360 14.05 18.82 11.81
N GLY A 361 13.08 19.53 11.21
CA GLY A 361 13.31 20.44 10.08
C GLY A 361 13.76 19.75 8.79
N ARG A 362 13.35 18.49 8.59
CA ARG A 362 13.69 17.64 7.45
C ARG A 362 12.41 17.12 6.80
N HIS A 363 12.46 16.79 5.51
CA HIS A 363 11.34 16.13 4.85
C HIS A 363 11.34 14.65 5.20
N GLN A 364 10.20 14.13 5.65
CA GLN A 364 10.01 12.71 5.90
C GLN A 364 9.06 12.15 4.84
N LEU A 365 9.58 11.21 4.07
CA LEU A 365 8.97 10.75 2.82
C LEU A 365 9.02 9.23 2.77
N ARG A 366 8.06 8.65 2.06
CA ARG A 366 8.06 7.25 1.70
C ARG A 366 8.27 7.11 0.20
N CYS A 367 9.18 6.24 -0.18
CA CYS A 367 9.61 6.02 -1.55
C CYS A 367 9.29 4.60 -2.01
N PHE A 368 8.72 4.48 -3.20
CA PHE A 368 8.31 3.21 -3.79
C PHE A 368 9.25 2.84 -4.93
N ILE A 369 9.96 1.71 -4.76
CA ILE A 369 10.79 1.11 -5.80
C ILE A 369 10.04 -0.06 -6.41
N LEU A 370 9.85 -0.04 -7.72
CA LEU A 370 9.21 -1.12 -8.46
C LEU A 370 10.00 -1.40 -9.74
N GLU A 371 10.42 -2.67 -9.90
CA GLU A 371 11.28 -3.13 -10.99
C GLU A 371 12.53 -2.26 -11.16
N TYR A 372 13.17 -1.92 -10.02
CA TYR A 372 14.39 -1.09 -9.95
C TYR A 372 14.22 0.35 -10.45
N GLU A 373 13.00 0.90 -10.35
CA GLU A 373 12.71 2.30 -10.65
C GLU A 373 12.06 2.97 -9.44
N LEU A 374 12.47 4.20 -9.12
CA LEU A 374 11.71 5.07 -8.20
C LEU A 374 10.42 5.52 -8.90
N VAL A 375 9.29 4.99 -8.45
CA VAL A 375 7.99 5.19 -9.08
C VAL A 375 7.18 6.27 -8.39
N CYS A 376 7.16 6.24 -7.06
CA CYS A 376 6.35 7.14 -6.26
C CYS A 376 7.12 7.63 -5.05
N VAL A 377 6.85 8.88 -4.66
CA VAL A 377 7.27 9.49 -3.41
C VAL A 377 6.02 10.06 -2.76
N GLU A 378 5.73 9.66 -1.53
CA GLU A 378 4.66 10.25 -0.74
C GLU A 378 5.19 10.88 0.54
N GLN A 379 4.45 11.88 1.05
CA GLN A 379 4.68 12.44 2.37
C GLN A 379 4.28 11.44 3.46
N LEU A 380 5.19 11.21 4.42
CA LEU A 380 4.96 10.25 5.50
C LEU A 380 4.01 10.77 6.58
N PHE A 381 4.15 12.04 6.97
CA PHE A 381 3.42 12.61 8.10
C PHE A 381 2.44 13.69 7.66
N VAL A 382 1.14 13.38 7.70
CA VAL A 382 0.08 14.23 7.11
C VAL A 382 -0.21 15.54 7.85
N HIS A 383 0.27 15.68 9.08
CA HIS A 383 0.10 16.90 9.88
C HIS A 383 1.14 17.98 9.54
N GLU A 384 2.24 17.61 8.89
CA GLU A 384 3.19 18.60 8.37
C GLU A 384 2.69 19.17 7.04
N ASN A 385 2.91 20.46 6.79
CA ASN A 385 2.59 21.07 5.51
C ASN A 385 3.86 21.31 4.70
N PHE A 386 4.06 20.52 3.65
CA PHE A 386 5.15 20.72 2.69
C PHE A 386 4.72 21.61 1.52
N GLY A 387 4.28 22.83 1.82
CA GLY A 387 3.76 23.77 0.82
C GLY A 387 4.72 24.15 -0.32
N PHE A 388 6.02 23.78 -0.24
CA PHE A 388 6.97 23.91 -1.35
C PHE A 388 6.89 22.73 -2.33
N ILE A 389 6.52 21.51 -1.90
CA ILE A 389 6.31 20.36 -2.79
C ILE A 389 5.18 20.69 -3.78
N ALA A 390 4.16 21.41 -3.30
CA ALA A 390 3.09 21.95 -4.13
C ALA A 390 3.55 22.98 -5.19
N LYS A 391 4.73 23.59 -5.02
CA LYS A 391 5.25 24.66 -5.89
C LYS A 391 6.33 24.17 -6.83
N ASP A 392 7.32 23.44 -6.30
CA ASP A 392 8.45 22.91 -7.05
C ASP A 392 9.12 21.73 -6.31
N ALA A 393 8.67 20.51 -6.62
CA ALA A 393 9.25 19.28 -6.08
C ALA A 393 10.43 18.73 -6.92
N GLN A 394 10.80 19.39 -8.02
CA GLN A 394 11.81 18.88 -8.95
C GLN A 394 13.17 18.63 -8.28
N PRO A 395 13.75 19.57 -7.50
CA PRO A 395 15.05 19.35 -6.87
C PRO A 395 15.03 18.20 -5.85
N LEU A 396 13.91 18.03 -5.13
CA LEU A 396 13.72 16.94 -4.18
C LEU A 396 13.69 15.58 -4.89
N VAL A 397 12.90 15.48 -5.96
CA VAL A 397 12.77 14.23 -6.73
C VAL A 397 14.09 13.85 -7.41
N GLU A 398 14.86 14.82 -7.93
CA GLU A 398 16.18 14.56 -8.50
C GLU A 398 17.16 14.02 -7.44
N ALA A 399 17.20 14.63 -6.25
CA ALA A 399 18.04 14.15 -5.15
C ALA A 399 17.64 12.73 -4.70
N LEU A 400 16.34 12.45 -4.60
CA LEU A 400 15.84 11.11 -4.24
C LEU A 400 16.12 10.08 -5.34
N LYS A 401 16.08 10.46 -6.62
CA LYS A 401 16.48 9.57 -7.72
C LYS A 401 17.95 9.19 -7.63
N GLU A 402 18.83 10.17 -7.44
CA GLU A 402 20.27 9.91 -7.25
C GLU A 402 20.51 9.01 -6.04
N PHE A 403 19.85 9.29 -4.92
CA PHE A 403 19.94 8.46 -3.72
C PHE A 403 19.41 7.04 -3.95
N SER A 404 18.26 6.91 -4.62
CA SER A 404 17.62 5.63 -4.89
C SER A 404 18.48 4.69 -5.73
N ALA A 405 19.38 5.22 -6.57
CA ALA A 405 20.34 4.40 -7.30
C ALA A 405 21.22 3.55 -6.38
N ARG A 406 21.63 4.09 -5.22
CA ARG A 406 22.39 3.36 -4.20
C ARG A 406 21.57 2.24 -3.56
N VAL A 407 20.27 2.48 -3.35
CA VAL A 407 19.33 1.48 -2.82
C VAL A 407 19.14 0.36 -3.84
N ILE A 408 18.90 0.73 -5.10
CA ILE A 408 18.73 -0.17 -6.24
C ILE A 408 19.96 -1.07 -6.43
N ASP A 409 21.17 -0.55 -6.28
CA ASP A 409 22.41 -1.35 -6.36
C ASP A 409 22.47 -2.47 -5.31
N VAL A 410 21.95 -2.23 -4.11
CA VAL A 410 21.85 -3.25 -3.06
C VAL A 410 20.75 -4.25 -3.44
N LEU A 411 19.58 -3.75 -3.85
CA LEU A 411 18.44 -4.57 -4.25
C LEU A 411 18.76 -5.52 -5.41
N LEU A 412 19.48 -5.07 -6.43
CA LEU A 412 19.94 -5.89 -7.55
C LEU A 412 20.81 -7.06 -7.10
N LYS A 413 21.72 -6.84 -6.14
CA LYS A 413 22.57 -7.91 -5.57
C LYS A 413 21.76 -8.94 -4.78
N LEU A 414 20.62 -8.52 -4.24
CA LEU A 414 19.72 -9.34 -3.46
C LEU A 414 18.64 -10.03 -4.31
N GLY A 415 18.48 -9.64 -5.58
CA GLY A 415 17.41 -10.11 -6.44
C GLY A 415 16.02 -9.63 -6.00
N VAL A 416 15.94 -8.51 -5.26
CA VAL A 416 14.68 -7.94 -4.78
C VAL A 416 14.31 -6.78 -5.70
N SER A 417 13.26 -6.91 -6.52
CA SER A 417 12.91 -5.86 -7.49
C SER A 417 11.91 -4.84 -6.98
N ARG A 418 11.33 -5.04 -5.78
CA ARG A 418 10.23 -4.23 -5.24
C ARG A 418 10.39 -4.02 -3.75
N VAL A 419 10.44 -2.76 -3.33
CA VAL A 419 10.48 -2.37 -1.91
C VAL A 419 9.81 -1.02 -1.72
N ILE A 420 9.43 -0.77 -0.48
CA ILE A 420 9.06 0.55 0.02
C ILE A 420 10.15 0.94 1.01
N PHE A 421 10.59 2.19 1.01
CA PHE A 421 11.49 2.67 2.07
C PHE A 421 11.10 4.06 2.53
N ASP A 422 11.19 4.27 3.84
CA ASP A 422 11.02 5.58 4.44
C ASP A 422 12.39 6.28 4.46
N VAL A 423 12.39 7.58 4.17
CA VAL A 423 13.60 8.40 4.06
C VAL A 423 13.38 9.75 4.72
N THR A 424 14.43 10.24 5.38
CA THR A 424 14.51 11.65 5.79
C THR A 424 15.56 12.36 4.94
N ILE A 425 15.26 13.56 4.47
CA ILE A 425 16.19 14.38 3.68
C ILE A 425 16.14 15.83 4.17
N SER A 426 17.26 16.54 4.14
CA SER A 426 17.28 17.94 4.57
C SER A 426 16.38 18.81 3.69
N THR A 427 15.96 19.96 4.21
CA THR A 427 15.15 20.95 3.46
C THR A 427 15.88 21.56 2.26
N GLN A 428 17.22 21.40 2.21
CA GLN A 428 18.05 21.76 1.05
C GLN A 428 18.18 20.59 0.06
N ASN A 429 17.44 19.50 0.26
CA ASN A 429 17.50 18.26 -0.51
C ASN A 429 18.89 17.62 -0.51
N THR A 430 19.58 17.73 0.63
CA THR A 430 20.89 17.12 0.84
C THR A 430 20.83 16.08 1.96
N ASP A 431 21.80 15.18 1.99
CA ASP A 431 21.99 14.23 3.10
C ASP A 431 20.77 13.32 3.38
N PRO A 432 20.31 12.51 2.42
CA PRO A 432 19.23 11.55 2.65
C PRO A 432 19.67 10.36 3.53
N HIS A 433 18.82 9.97 4.48
CA HIS A 433 19.00 8.80 5.35
C HIS A 433 17.78 7.90 5.32
N ILE A 434 17.98 6.59 5.16
CA ILE A 434 16.90 5.62 5.22
C ILE A 434 16.47 5.46 6.68
N VAL A 435 15.18 5.56 6.94
CA VAL A 435 14.57 5.26 8.25
C VAL A 435 14.35 3.76 8.37
N ASP A 436 13.64 3.19 7.40
CA ASP A 436 13.39 1.75 7.32
C ASP A 436 13.08 1.29 5.88
N ILE A 437 13.07 -0.03 5.67
CA ILE A 437 12.77 -0.67 4.39
C ILE A 437 11.76 -1.78 4.60
N TYR A 438 10.74 -1.81 3.76
CA TYR A 438 9.61 -2.71 3.85
C TYR A 438 9.40 -3.46 2.54
N ALA A 439 8.79 -4.63 2.67
CA ALA A 439 8.23 -5.36 1.55
C ALA A 439 7.09 -4.55 0.90
N PHE A 440 6.94 -4.71 -0.41
CA PHE A 440 5.85 -4.07 -1.16
C PHE A 440 4.49 -4.65 -0.70
N GLY A 441 3.61 -3.80 -0.17
CA GLY A 441 2.33 -4.19 0.45
C GLY A 441 2.44 -4.66 1.90
N ALA A 442 3.56 -4.42 2.59
CA ALA A 442 3.71 -4.71 4.02
C ALA A 442 3.14 -3.62 4.94
N LEU A 443 2.83 -2.45 4.40
CA LEU A 443 2.27 -1.32 5.11
C LEU A 443 0.83 -1.10 4.70
N ASN A 444 0.04 -0.49 5.59
CA ASN A 444 -1.30 -0.02 5.26
C ASN A 444 -1.23 1.13 4.26
N ASP A 445 -2.29 1.30 3.46
CA ASP A 445 -2.39 2.44 2.55
C ASP A 445 -2.48 3.75 3.35
N GLU A 446 -1.69 4.76 2.96
CA GLU A 446 -1.66 6.08 3.58
C GLU A 446 -2.24 7.15 2.63
N LEU A 447 -1.40 7.93 1.96
CA LEU A 447 -1.86 8.97 1.03
C LEU A 447 -2.24 8.39 -0.32
N ILE A 448 -1.50 7.37 -0.76
CA ILE A 448 -1.74 6.66 -2.01
C ILE A 448 -1.97 5.17 -1.75
N GLN A 449 -2.89 4.56 -2.49
CA GLN A 449 -3.08 3.12 -2.45
C GLN A 449 -1.98 2.41 -3.25
N LEU A 450 -1.59 1.20 -2.86
CA LEU A 450 -0.56 0.45 -3.57
C LEU A 450 -0.91 0.22 -5.06
N GLU A 451 -2.21 0.08 -5.35
CA GLU A 451 -2.77 -0.11 -6.68
C GLU A 451 -2.54 1.11 -7.58
N ASP A 452 -2.60 2.31 -7.01
CA ASP A 452 -2.32 3.56 -7.72
C ASP A 452 -0.84 3.63 -8.12
N VAL A 453 0.06 3.14 -7.27
CA VAL A 453 1.50 3.05 -7.57
C VAL A 453 1.71 2.07 -8.73
N TYR A 454 1.04 0.92 -8.71
CA TYR A 454 1.06 -0.03 -9.83
C TYR A 454 0.48 0.57 -11.11
N HIS A 455 -0.68 1.24 -11.01
CA HIS A 455 -1.30 1.94 -12.12
C HIS A 455 -0.29 2.90 -12.75
N PHE A 456 0.27 3.81 -11.96
CA PHE A 456 1.21 4.80 -12.44
C PHE A 456 2.47 4.17 -13.03
N TYR A 457 3.03 3.12 -12.42
CA TYR A 457 4.18 2.41 -12.98
C TYR A 457 3.90 1.89 -14.39
N TYR A 458 2.77 1.20 -14.56
CA TYR A 458 2.42 0.56 -15.82
C TYR A 458 1.88 1.52 -16.88
N THR A 459 1.34 2.68 -16.52
CA THR A 459 0.72 3.62 -17.48
C THR A 459 1.50 4.93 -17.67
N LYS A 460 2.31 5.33 -16.68
CA LYS A 460 3.00 6.63 -16.60
C LYS A 460 2.09 7.85 -16.66
N VAL A 461 0.81 7.67 -16.36
CA VAL A 461 -0.15 8.77 -16.25
C VAL A 461 -0.81 8.75 -14.88
N LYS A 462 -1.12 9.94 -14.37
CA LYS A 462 -1.92 10.10 -13.14
C LYS A 462 -3.43 9.96 -13.41
N ASP A 463 -3.84 9.94 -14.67
CA ASP A 463 -5.24 9.85 -15.08
C ASP A 463 -5.90 8.60 -14.52
N GLY A 464 -6.98 8.82 -13.77
CA GLY A 464 -7.72 7.76 -13.12
C GLY A 464 -7.24 7.45 -11.71
N ILE A 465 -6.10 7.95 -11.23
CA ILE A 465 -5.76 7.87 -9.81
C ILE A 465 -6.75 8.76 -9.04
N GLN A 466 -7.42 8.19 -8.04
CA GLN A 466 -8.39 8.91 -7.20
C GLN A 466 -7.86 8.94 -5.78
N PRO A 467 -6.96 9.89 -5.47
CA PRO A 467 -6.38 9.95 -4.15
C PRO A 467 -7.44 10.39 -3.13
N ASN A 468 -7.16 10.17 -1.84
CA ASN A 468 -7.98 10.70 -0.77
C ASN A 468 -8.19 12.22 -0.94
N ASP A 469 -9.33 12.76 -0.49
CA ASP A 469 -9.71 14.19 -0.60
C ASP A 469 -8.67 15.19 -0.04
N LYS A 470 -7.62 14.68 0.61
CA LYS A 470 -6.56 15.43 1.27
C LYS A 470 -5.23 15.45 0.51
N VAL A 471 -5.16 14.82 -0.65
CA VAL A 471 -3.88 14.52 -1.31
C VAL A 471 -3.83 15.18 -2.68
N ASP A 472 -2.81 15.99 -2.87
CA ASP A 472 -2.44 16.51 -4.18
C ASP A 472 -1.43 15.55 -4.84
N LEU A 473 -1.57 15.38 -6.15
CA LEU A 473 -0.73 14.49 -6.95
C LEU A 473 -0.09 15.22 -8.12
N GLU A 474 1.22 15.10 -8.23
CA GLU A 474 1.96 15.58 -9.40
C GLU A 474 2.93 14.57 -9.98
N VAL A 475 3.23 14.70 -11.28
CA VAL A 475 4.22 13.87 -11.95
C VAL A 475 5.47 14.71 -12.21
N VAL A 476 6.53 14.40 -11.48
CA VAL A 476 7.77 15.17 -11.49
C VAL A 476 8.89 14.24 -11.97
N SER A 477 9.50 14.57 -13.10
CA SER A 477 10.54 13.72 -13.71
C SER A 477 10.16 12.24 -13.87
N GLY A 478 8.89 11.95 -14.16
CA GLY A 478 8.38 10.57 -14.32
C GLY A 478 8.17 9.79 -13.02
N VAL A 479 8.25 10.46 -11.87
CA VAL A 479 7.92 9.96 -10.53
C VAL A 479 6.59 10.59 -10.09
N LEU A 480 5.70 9.78 -9.52
CA LEU A 480 4.45 10.27 -8.93
C LEU A 480 4.74 10.80 -7.53
N VAL A 481 4.40 12.06 -7.28
CA VAL A 481 4.60 12.73 -6.00
C VAL A 481 3.24 12.96 -5.35
N ALA A 482 3.04 12.39 -4.17
CA ALA A 482 1.82 12.52 -3.37
C ALA A 482 2.10 13.28 -2.07
N PHE A 483 1.32 14.32 -1.79
CA PHE A 483 1.53 15.14 -0.60
C PHE A 483 0.21 15.71 -0.10
N VAL A 484 0.19 16.16 1.14
CA VAL A 484 -0.99 16.82 1.69
C VAL A 484 -1.15 18.18 1.06
N GLY A 485 -2.25 18.38 0.34
CA GLY A 485 -2.50 19.61 -0.38
C GLY A 485 -2.67 20.83 0.55
N PRO A 486 -2.46 22.06 0.05
CA PRO A 486 -2.65 23.28 0.83
C PRO A 486 -4.10 23.45 1.30
N ASN A 487 -5.07 22.82 0.62
CA ASN A 487 -6.49 22.86 0.98
C ASN A 487 -6.89 21.72 1.94
N ALA A 488 -6.09 20.65 2.00
CA ALA A 488 -6.36 19.45 2.79
C ALA A 488 -6.04 19.61 4.27
N SER A 489 -4.90 20.26 4.55
CA SER A 489 -4.49 20.65 5.91
C SER A 489 -5.44 21.68 6.54
N ARG A 490 -6.19 22.42 5.71
CA ARG A 490 -7.00 23.56 6.17
C ARG A 490 -8.44 23.21 6.56
N LEU A 491 -8.97 22.04 6.19
CA LEU A 491 -10.43 21.90 6.18
C LEU A 491 -11.06 20.82 7.04
N ARG A 492 -10.46 19.66 7.39
CA ARG A 492 -11.20 18.63 8.15
C ARG A 492 -10.34 17.76 9.09
N LYS A 493 -10.53 17.98 10.40
CA LYS A 493 -10.50 17.03 11.55
C LYS A 493 -9.33 16.94 12.54
N HIS A 494 -8.23 17.69 12.44
CA HIS A 494 -7.25 17.70 13.53
C HIS A 494 -6.91 19.11 14.01
N ALA A 495 -6.77 19.22 15.33
CA ALA A 495 -6.53 20.45 16.06
C ALA A 495 -5.45 21.28 15.39
N TRP A 496 -5.75 22.56 15.19
CA TRP A 496 -4.77 23.56 14.79
C TRP A 496 -3.57 23.44 15.73
N CYS A 497 -2.37 23.25 15.19
CA CYS A 497 -1.16 23.47 15.98
C CYS A 497 -1.16 24.95 16.41
N PRO A 498 -0.94 25.30 17.69
CA PRO A 498 -0.88 26.69 18.12
C PRO A 498 0.14 27.53 17.33
N LYS A 499 1.17 26.89 16.75
CA LYS A 499 2.15 27.53 15.85
C LYS A 499 1.56 27.97 14.51
N ASP A 500 0.51 27.31 14.02
CA ASP A 500 -0.18 27.68 12.78
C ASP A 500 -1.15 28.84 12.99
N VAL A 501 -1.71 28.98 14.20
CA VAL A 501 -2.57 30.12 14.56
C VAL A 501 -1.78 31.43 14.61
N GLY A 502 -0.53 31.38 15.09
CA GLY A 502 0.35 32.56 15.15
C GLY A 502 0.84 33.07 13.79
N ASN A 503 0.74 32.25 12.73
CA ASN A 503 1.16 32.59 11.36
C ASN A 503 -0.02 32.81 10.40
N LEU A 504 -1.25 32.91 10.91
CA LEU A 504 -2.42 33.29 10.11
C LEU A 504 -2.29 34.74 9.64
N ASN A 505 -1.78 34.92 8.43
CA ASN A 505 -1.94 36.16 7.69
C ASN A 505 -3.29 36.09 6.98
N PHE A 506 -4.30 36.78 7.52
CA PHE A 506 -5.62 36.91 6.89
C PHE A 506 -5.51 37.82 5.67
N ASN A 507 -4.95 37.30 4.58
CA ASN A 507 -4.71 38.05 3.36
C ASN A 507 -6.02 38.25 2.57
N THR A 508 -7.05 37.44 2.84
CA THR A 508 -8.38 37.61 2.25
C THR A 508 -9.49 37.65 3.30
N PRO A 509 -10.61 38.34 3.01
CA PRO A 509 -11.79 38.32 3.89
C PRO A 509 -12.36 36.91 4.11
N ASP A 510 -12.20 36.01 3.14
CA ASP A 510 -12.71 34.64 3.22
C ASP A 510 -11.93 33.82 4.26
N ASP A 511 -10.61 34.01 4.38
CA ASP A 511 -9.77 33.36 5.42
C ASP A 511 -10.25 33.73 6.84
N LEU A 512 -10.67 34.99 7.03
CA LEU A 512 -11.20 35.49 8.29
C LEU A 512 -12.60 34.93 8.57
N ILE A 513 -13.45 34.86 7.54
CA ILE A 513 -14.81 34.32 7.65
C ILE A 513 -14.78 32.83 8.01
N ASP A 514 -13.88 32.04 7.43
CA ASP A 514 -13.78 30.62 7.75
C ASP A 514 -13.19 30.37 9.15
N TYR A 515 -12.24 31.20 9.61
CA TYR A 515 -11.78 31.20 11.00
C TYR A 515 -12.91 31.55 11.98
N LEU A 516 -13.71 32.57 11.67
CA LEU A 516 -14.85 32.98 12.50
C LEU A 516 -15.97 31.93 12.51
N ARG A 517 -16.22 31.24 11.37
CA ARG A 517 -17.16 30.11 11.30
C ARG A 517 -16.72 28.95 12.18
N PHE A 518 -15.43 28.65 12.23
CA PHE A 518 -14.87 27.63 13.12
C PHE A 518 -15.01 27.99 14.61
N GLN A 519 -14.73 29.25 14.98
CA GLN A 519 -14.94 29.76 16.36
C GLN A 519 -16.43 29.73 16.77
N THR A 520 -17.34 29.90 15.82
CA THR A 520 -18.78 30.00 16.07
C THR A 520 -19.54 28.69 15.87
N SER A 521 -18.93 27.68 15.24
CA SER A 521 -19.48 26.33 15.17
C SER A 521 -19.32 25.65 16.53
N LYS A 522 -20.21 25.99 17.47
CA LYS A 522 -20.49 25.13 18.62
C LYS A 522 -21.03 23.79 18.08
N CYS A 523 -20.50 22.69 18.63
CA CYS A 523 -20.95 21.33 18.37
C CYS A 523 -22.48 21.25 18.35
N SER A 524 -23.01 20.82 17.21
CA SER A 524 -24.34 20.21 17.08
C SER A 524 -24.17 18.77 16.69
#